data_AF-A0AA36DGY6-F1
#
_entry.id   AF-A0AA36DGY6-F1
#
_cell.length_a   1.000
_cell.length_b   1.000
_cell.length_c   1.000
_cell.angle_alpha   90.00
_cell.angle_beta   90.00
_cell.angle_gamma   90.00
#
_symmetry.space_group_name_H-M   'P 1'
#
loop_
_entity.id
_entity.type
_entity.pdbx_description
1 polymer ?
#
loop_
_entity_poly.entity_id
_entity_poly.type
_entity_poly.pdbx_seq_one_letter_code
_entity_poly.pdbx_strand_id
1 'polypeptide(L)'
;MVSVLAYADDLAIVTKDPDDLHAVLKTVSEVSTWLGLVFNSKKCASLVINSNKHTTMPIEYKVQGSRMVTLDSNDHYEHLGVPTGYYQGSSADKTITKMHQCLDKIHSSLLAPWQKADAVNTFILPCIAFHLKNGHVEKKKHLIPFDKKLKKFAKSWMSLPSQASPEVVYLPHNMGGLGLIQTKTLADVMQLVHAVQLLESTDLGPMTAQLLRTAVQKKIKRAPTDSEVADYLNQKLDGAFETYYADTRNMWTRVRQATGHLVKTDKLDVKWTWANDKIQLLVLGCAVTKKTCEKMLKRAVHQAQLVHLTAKKSQGKVYNITAHQPVSNYFLRDGRYIRFADWRFVHRARLDVVPLNGCNRARDQKDKRCRRCGYQLESVAHVLCHCPAHAHAITLRHNAVLDRLVNAIKLPATTTKYVNVKIPGTDGQLRPDLALVDHVKKRVTIVDVTMPFENHDLGVFAAARAEKLRKYADIFNKFNADGYDTFLDAFIVGPLGGWDQENDNVLRRLAISVKYAALMKKLMVADALKWSRDAYVEHITAHRQYQA
;
A
#
# COMPACT_ATOMS: atom_id res chain seq x y z
N MET A 1 -13.94 0.71 45.39
CA MET A 1 -13.44 -0.12 44.26
C MET A 1 -12.05 0.39 43.96
N VAL A 2 -11.04 -0.44 44.21
CA VAL A 2 -9.64 -0.13 43.93
C VAL A 2 -9.29 -0.84 42.63
N SER A 3 -8.84 -0.07 41.64
CA SER A 3 -8.31 -0.63 40.39
C SER A 3 -6.81 -0.42 40.39
N VAL A 4 -6.04 -1.50 40.30
CA VAL A 4 -4.58 -1.45 40.21
C VAL A 4 -4.17 -1.93 38.82
N LEU A 5 -3.36 -1.12 38.14
CA LEU A 5 -2.69 -1.46 36.90
C LEU A 5 -1.20 -1.59 37.22
N ALA A 6 -0.59 -2.71 36.86
CA ALA A 6 0.82 -2.98 37.13
C ALA A 6 1.53 -3.39 35.83
N TYR A 7 2.70 -2.81 35.58
CA TYR A 7 3.60 -3.23 34.51
C TYR A 7 5.04 -3.18 35.02
N ALA A 8 5.63 -4.36 35.28
CA ALA A 8 6.91 -4.48 35.96
C ALA A 8 6.92 -3.71 37.31
N ASP A 9 7.76 -2.69 37.46
CA ASP A 9 7.86 -1.81 38.63
C ASP A 9 6.86 -0.64 38.61
N ASP A 10 6.23 -0.35 37.47
CA ASP A 10 5.24 0.72 37.35
C ASP A 10 3.87 0.28 37.89
N LEU A 11 3.43 0.91 38.99
CA LEU A 11 2.11 0.75 39.60
C LEU A 11 1.26 2.01 39.39
N ALA A 12 0.08 1.85 38.80
CA ALA A 12 -0.95 2.88 38.72
C ALA A 12 -2.18 2.44 39.52
N ILE A 13 -2.49 3.21 40.56
CA ILE A 13 -3.58 2.93 41.51
C ILE A 13 -4.69 3.94 41.27
N VAL A 14 -5.92 3.46 41.13
CA VAL A 14 -7.11 4.29 40.94
C VAL A 14 -8.14 3.94 42.01
N THR A 15 -8.55 4.93 42.80
CA THR A 15 -9.60 4.82 43.81
C THR A 15 -10.73 5.80 43.50
N LYS A 16 -11.89 5.63 44.15
CA LYS A 16 -13.01 6.57 44.03
C LYS A 16 -12.84 7.78 44.94
N ASP A 17 -12.25 7.57 46.11
CA ASP A 17 -12.13 8.56 47.16
C ASP A 17 -10.66 8.83 47.52
N PRO A 18 -10.31 10.08 47.92
CA PRO A 18 -8.96 10.43 48.38
C PRO A 18 -8.47 9.59 49.56
N ASP A 19 -9.35 9.31 50.52
CA ASP A 19 -9.01 8.55 51.73
C ASP A 19 -8.69 7.09 51.41
N ASP A 20 -9.43 6.51 50.45
CA ASP A 20 -9.14 5.17 49.91
C ASP A 20 -7.74 5.12 49.29
N LEU A 21 -7.34 6.16 48.54
CA LEU A 21 -6.00 6.21 47.95
C LEU A 21 -4.92 6.23 49.02
N HIS A 22 -5.14 6.99 50.10
CA HIS A 22 -4.23 7.05 51.23
C HIS A 22 -4.08 5.67 51.91
N ALA A 23 -5.20 4.99 52.16
CA ALA A 23 -5.20 3.65 52.76
C ALA A 23 -4.44 2.64 51.87
N VAL A 24 -4.68 2.65 50.56
CA VAL A 24 -3.98 1.75 49.63
C VAL A 24 -2.49 2.07 49.55
N LEU A 25 -2.10 3.34 49.49
CA LEU A 25 -0.68 3.75 49.48
C LEU A 25 0.04 3.33 50.76
N LYS A 26 -0.64 3.32 51.91
CA LYS A 26 -0.10 2.81 53.18
C LYS A 26 0.19 1.32 53.08
N THR A 27 -0.77 0.52 52.64
CA THR A 27 -0.59 -0.93 52.44
C THR A 27 0.53 -1.22 51.45
N VAL A 28 0.58 -0.51 50.32
CA VAL A 28 1.65 -0.64 49.32
C VAL A 28 3.02 -0.31 49.92
N SER A 29 3.10 0.71 50.77
CA SER A 29 4.32 1.08 51.47
C SER A 29 4.76 0.01 52.48
N GLU A 30 3.84 -0.54 53.26
CA GLU A 30 4.11 -1.60 54.24
C GLU A 30 4.63 -2.88 53.56
N VAL A 31 3.91 -3.35 52.52
CA VAL A 31 4.29 -4.56 51.77
C VAL A 31 5.62 -4.36 51.05
N SER A 32 5.85 -3.20 50.43
CA SER A 32 7.11 -2.95 49.72
C SER A 32 8.29 -2.88 50.68
N THR A 33 8.09 -2.28 51.86
CA THR A 33 9.12 -2.25 52.91
C THR A 33 9.42 -3.65 53.44
N TRP A 34 8.40 -4.47 53.65
CA TRP A 34 8.56 -5.89 54.01
C TRP A 34 9.34 -6.69 52.95
N LEU A 35 9.12 -6.41 51.66
CA LEU A 35 9.86 -7.00 50.55
C LEU A 35 11.27 -6.41 50.35
N GLY A 36 11.68 -5.42 51.15
CA GLY A 36 12.96 -4.73 50.99
C GLY A 36 13.06 -3.79 49.78
N LEU A 37 11.91 -3.38 49.22
CA LEU A 37 11.82 -2.46 48.07
C LEU A 37 11.62 -1.02 48.53
N VAL A 38 12.26 -0.08 47.83
CA VAL A 38 12.16 1.36 48.09
C VAL A 38 11.64 2.08 46.86
N PHE A 39 10.52 2.80 47.00
CA PHE A 39 9.95 3.62 45.93
C PHE A 39 10.76 4.90 45.74
N ASN A 40 11.02 5.23 44.48
CA ASN A 40 11.59 6.52 44.12
C ASN A 40 10.49 7.59 44.12
N SER A 41 10.27 8.24 45.25
CA SER A 41 9.22 9.25 45.46
C SER A 41 9.23 10.39 44.44
N LYS A 42 10.40 10.76 43.88
CA LYS A 42 10.51 11.78 42.81
C LYS A 42 9.91 11.34 41.48
N LYS A 43 9.82 10.02 41.25
CA LYS A 43 9.15 9.42 40.09
C LYS A 43 7.69 9.06 40.38
N CYS A 44 7.23 9.15 41.62
CA CYS A 44 5.85 8.85 41.96
C CYS A 44 5.01 10.13 41.87
N ALA A 45 3.84 10.06 41.23
CA ALA A 45 2.95 11.19 41.07
C ALA A 45 1.51 10.85 41.48
N SER A 46 0.75 11.84 41.96
CA SER A 46 -0.65 11.71 42.33
C SER A 46 -1.51 12.77 41.65
N LEU A 47 -2.69 12.37 41.17
CA LEU A 47 -3.68 13.26 40.55
C LEU A 47 -5.04 12.99 41.20
N VAL A 48 -5.68 14.04 41.74
CA VAL A 48 -7.04 13.96 42.27
C VAL A 48 -7.97 14.82 41.41
N ILE A 49 -9.05 14.21 40.93
CA ILE A 49 -10.00 14.84 40.03
C ILE A 49 -11.33 15.04 40.76
N ASN A 50 -11.79 16.29 40.83
CA ASN A 50 -13.14 16.60 41.31
C ASN A 50 -14.12 16.56 40.13
N SER A 51 -14.90 15.49 40.06
CA SER A 51 -15.87 15.27 38.98
C SER A 51 -16.99 16.31 38.93
N ASN A 52 -17.36 16.91 40.07
CA ASN A 52 -18.47 17.87 40.16
C ASN A 52 -18.06 19.27 39.71
N LYS A 53 -16.83 19.69 40.05
CA LYS A 53 -16.29 21.00 39.68
C LYS A 53 -15.50 20.99 38.37
N HIS A 54 -15.24 19.81 37.80
CA HIS A 54 -14.38 19.64 36.62
C HIS A 54 -12.99 20.29 36.82
N THR A 55 -12.41 20.13 38.00
CA THR A 55 -11.09 20.65 38.36
C THR A 55 -10.25 19.58 39.06
N THR A 56 -8.94 19.78 39.07
CA THR A 56 -8.00 19.04 39.91
C THR A 56 -8.03 19.56 41.35
N MET A 57 -7.69 18.70 42.30
CA MET A 57 -7.47 19.08 43.70
C MET A 57 -6.02 18.77 44.08
N PRO A 58 -5.25 19.75 44.59
CA PRO A 58 -3.87 19.53 44.97
C PRO A 58 -3.80 18.86 46.34
N ILE A 59 -4.14 17.58 46.40
CA ILE A 59 -3.98 16.76 47.62
C ILE A 59 -2.58 16.14 47.61
N GLU A 60 -1.87 16.29 48.72
CA GLU A 60 -0.52 15.74 48.88
C GLU A 60 -0.58 14.31 49.44
N TYR A 61 0.10 13.39 48.77
CA TYR A 61 0.24 12.01 49.23
C TYR A 61 1.71 11.69 49.55
N LYS A 62 1.89 10.69 50.42
CA LYS A 62 3.19 10.14 50.79
C LYS A 62 3.25 8.66 50.46
N VAL A 63 4.41 8.21 49.97
CA VAL A 63 4.75 6.79 49.80
C VAL A 63 6.03 6.51 50.60
N GLN A 64 6.00 5.50 51.47
CA GLN A 64 7.09 5.20 52.43
C GLN A 64 7.61 6.45 53.17
N GLY A 65 6.69 7.31 53.62
CA GLY A 65 7.00 8.56 54.34
C GLY A 65 7.50 9.72 53.48
N SER A 66 7.86 9.48 52.21
CA SER A 66 8.33 10.50 51.27
C SER A 66 7.18 11.11 50.46
N ARG A 67 7.21 12.43 50.25
CA ARG A 67 6.19 13.16 49.49
C ARG A 67 6.28 12.86 47.99
N MET A 68 5.13 12.58 47.38
CA MET A 68 4.98 12.38 45.92
C MET A 68 4.76 13.71 45.19
N VAL A 69 4.97 13.72 43.88
CA VAL A 69 4.66 14.88 43.03
C VAL A 69 3.13 15.00 42.86
N THR A 70 2.54 16.11 43.29
CA THR A 70 1.12 16.40 43.09
C THR A 70 0.93 17.06 41.73
N LEU A 71 0.18 16.42 40.83
CA LEU A 71 -0.11 16.94 39.49
C LEU A 71 -1.32 17.87 39.54
N ASP A 72 -1.21 19.03 38.88
CA ASP A 72 -2.34 19.92 38.62
C ASP A 72 -2.95 19.68 37.23
N SER A 73 -3.97 20.47 36.87
CA SER A 73 -4.75 20.33 35.64
C SER A 73 -3.90 20.37 34.36
N ASN A 74 -2.83 21.15 34.34
CA ASN A 74 -1.92 21.28 33.19
C ASN A 74 -0.73 20.32 33.23
N ASP A 75 -0.53 19.63 34.35
CA ASP A 75 0.58 18.70 34.51
C ASP A 75 0.24 17.33 33.93
N HIS A 76 1.28 16.61 33.55
CA HIS A 76 1.16 15.25 33.05
C HIS A 76 2.29 14.38 33.58
N TYR A 77 1.99 13.11 33.78
CA TYR A 77 2.93 12.08 34.17
C TYR A 77 3.15 11.11 33.01
N GLU A 78 4.40 10.87 32.63
CA GLU A 78 4.73 9.88 31.59
C GLU A 78 4.54 8.46 32.14
N HIS A 79 3.38 7.85 31.89
CA HIS A 79 3.13 6.44 32.21
C HIS A 79 3.29 5.59 30.95
N LEU A 80 4.26 4.67 30.94
CA LEU A 80 4.61 3.83 29.79
C LEU A 80 4.84 4.62 28.49
N GLY A 81 5.42 5.82 28.59
CA GLY A 81 5.67 6.71 27.45
C GLY A 81 4.44 7.47 26.93
N VAL A 82 3.33 7.44 27.66
CA VAL A 82 2.12 8.24 27.36
C VAL A 82 1.88 9.23 28.51
N PRO A 83 1.81 10.55 28.23
CA PRO A 83 1.49 11.57 29.21
C PRO A 83 0.04 11.37 29.67
N THR A 84 -0.10 11.09 30.96
CA THR A 84 -1.35 10.87 31.68
C THR A 84 -1.54 12.02 32.64
N GLY A 85 -2.61 12.80 32.45
CA GLY A 85 -2.91 14.01 33.20
C GLY A 85 -4.36 14.42 32.96
N TYR A 86 -4.79 15.53 33.56
CA TYR A 86 -6.15 16.04 33.37
C TYR A 86 -6.35 16.55 31.94
N TYR A 87 -5.39 17.31 31.41
CA TYR A 87 -5.24 17.56 29.97
C TYR A 87 -4.19 16.61 29.35
N GLN A 88 -4.46 16.07 28.16
CA GLN A 88 -3.52 15.19 27.45
C GLN A 88 -2.37 16.01 26.83
N GLY A 89 -1.14 15.83 27.34
CA GLY A 89 0.07 16.30 26.68
C GLY A 89 0.35 15.56 25.35
N SER A 90 1.15 16.15 24.46
CA SER A 90 1.59 15.46 23.23
C SER A 90 2.68 14.44 23.57
N SER A 91 2.34 13.16 23.45
CA SER A 91 3.26 12.04 23.76
C SER A 91 4.41 11.85 22.77
N ALA A 92 4.31 12.48 21.59
CA ALA A 92 5.04 12.02 20.41
C ALA A 92 6.09 13.01 19.90
N ASP A 93 6.23 14.20 20.50
CA ASP A 93 7.05 15.30 19.95
C ASP A 93 8.53 14.91 19.79
N LYS A 94 9.12 14.26 20.82
CA LYS A 94 10.49 13.74 20.78
C LYS A 94 10.64 12.67 19.69
N THR A 95 9.70 11.73 19.62
CA THR A 95 9.68 10.65 18.62
C THR A 95 9.59 11.21 17.21
N ILE A 96 8.70 12.17 16.96
CA ILE A 96 8.52 12.83 15.66
C ILE A 96 9.77 13.60 15.25
N THR A 97 10.40 14.32 16.19
CA THR A 97 11.69 15.00 15.93
C THR A 97 12.75 14.01 15.47
N LYS A 98 12.88 12.87 16.17
CA LYS A 98 13.79 11.78 15.78
C LYS A 98 13.42 11.19 14.42
N MET A 99 12.14 11.01 14.12
CA MET A 99 11.68 10.54 12.80
C MET A 99 12.11 11.48 11.68
N HIS A 100 11.99 12.81 11.86
CA HIS A 100 12.46 13.79 10.90
C HIS A 100 13.97 13.70 10.66
N GLN A 101 14.77 13.59 11.73
CA GLN A 101 16.23 13.45 11.64
C GLN A 101 16.64 12.15 10.94
N CYS A 102 16.01 11.02 11.29
CA CYS A 102 16.27 9.74 10.64
C CYS A 102 15.89 9.79 9.15
N LEU A 103 14.76 10.43 8.81
CA LEU A 103 14.33 10.59 7.44
C LEU A 103 15.33 11.41 6.61
N ASP A 104 15.92 12.47 7.19
CA ASP A 104 16.97 13.24 6.53
C ASP A 104 18.23 12.41 6.27
N LYS A 105 18.66 11.62 7.26
CA LYS A 105 19.81 10.70 7.12
C LYS A 105 19.57 9.65 6.02
N ILE A 106 18.38 9.05 5.96
CA ILE A 106 18.01 8.11 4.89
C ILE A 106 18.02 8.82 3.54
N HIS A 107 17.47 10.03 3.47
CA HIS A 107 17.41 10.79 2.22
C HIS A 107 18.80 11.12 1.68
N SER A 108 19.74 11.56 2.53
CA SER A 108 21.11 11.91 2.14
C SER A 108 22.03 10.71 1.94
N SER A 109 21.65 9.53 2.42
CA SER A 109 22.45 8.31 2.26
C SER A 109 22.63 7.88 0.79
N LEU A 110 23.65 7.05 0.54
CA LEU A 110 23.91 6.40 -0.76
C LEU A 110 23.09 5.12 -0.99
N LEU A 111 22.10 4.83 -0.14
CA LEU A 111 21.23 3.68 -0.30
C LEU A 111 20.49 3.72 -1.65
N ALA A 112 20.25 2.55 -2.23
CA ALA A 112 19.39 2.43 -3.40
C ALA A 112 17.97 2.94 -3.08
N PRO A 113 17.22 3.47 -4.07
CA PRO A 113 15.88 4.01 -3.84
C PRO A 113 14.92 3.08 -3.09
N TRP A 114 14.91 1.77 -3.44
CA TRP A 114 14.09 0.76 -2.75
C TRP A 114 14.56 0.51 -1.31
N GLN A 115 15.87 0.54 -1.05
CA GLN A 115 16.42 0.42 0.31
C GLN A 115 16.04 1.61 1.19
N LYS A 116 15.95 2.83 0.63
CA LYS A 116 15.47 4.01 1.36
C LYS A 116 14.01 3.86 1.80
N ALA A 117 13.14 3.38 0.90
CA ALA A 117 11.74 3.12 1.23
C ALA A 117 11.59 2.02 2.30
N ASP A 118 12.36 0.93 2.16
CA ASP A 118 12.38 -0.17 3.12
C ASP A 118 12.86 0.29 4.51
N ALA A 119 13.90 1.12 4.57
CA ALA A 119 14.38 1.69 5.83
C ALA A 119 13.35 2.58 6.52
N VAL A 120 12.55 3.36 5.78
CA VAL A 120 11.45 4.15 6.35
C VAL A 120 10.38 3.23 6.96
N ASN A 121 9.96 2.21 6.21
CA ASN A 121 8.94 1.25 6.66
C ASN A 121 9.40 0.42 7.87
N THR A 122 10.69 0.11 7.95
CA THR A 122 11.26 -0.75 8.98
C THR A 122 11.63 0.03 10.25
N PHE A 123 12.19 1.24 10.12
CA PHE A 123 12.79 1.95 11.26
C PHE A 123 12.08 3.23 11.67
N ILE A 124 11.30 3.87 10.79
CA ILE A 124 10.70 5.18 11.07
C ILE A 124 9.22 5.07 11.40
N LEU A 125 8.43 4.44 10.52
CA LEU A 125 6.98 4.33 10.71
C LEU A 125 6.59 3.52 11.96
N PRO A 126 7.28 2.44 12.35
CA PRO A 126 6.93 1.71 13.57
C PRO A 126 7.10 2.53 14.86
N CYS A 127 8.05 3.48 14.90
CA CYS A 127 8.33 4.27 16.10
C CYS A 127 7.12 5.09 16.58
N ILE A 128 6.26 5.54 15.67
CA ILE A 128 5.10 6.36 16.03
C ILE A 128 3.85 5.52 16.32
N ALA A 129 3.82 4.25 15.92
CA ALA A 129 2.63 3.40 16.00
C ALA A 129 2.06 3.31 17.43
N PHE A 130 2.94 3.18 18.43
CA PHE A 130 2.56 3.17 19.85
C PHE A 130 1.83 4.46 20.25
N HIS A 131 2.39 5.62 19.91
CA HIS A 131 1.81 6.92 20.23
C HIS A 131 0.50 7.18 19.47
N LEU A 132 0.40 6.72 18.22
CA LEU A 132 -0.82 6.82 17.41
C LEU A 132 -1.96 5.97 17.97
N LYS A 133 -1.63 4.88 18.67
CA LYS A 133 -2.60 3.96 19.27
C LYS A 133 -3.08 4.46 20.64
N ASN A 134 -2.13 4.77 21.53
CA ASN A 134 -2.40 4.99 22.94
C ASN A 134 -2.46 6.48 23.33
N GLY A 135 -1.76 7.35 22.59
CA GLY A 135 -1.64 8.76 22.91
C GLY A 135 -2.59 9.68 22.13
N HIS A 136 -2.41 10.98 22.34
CA HIS A 136 -2.93 12.03 21.46
C HIS A 136 -1.77 12.60 20.64
N VAL A 137 -1.94 12.64 19.32
CA VAL A 137 -0.96 13.24 18.40
C VAL A 137 -1.68 14.21 17.47
N GLU A 138 -1.32 15.48 17.55
CA GLU A 138 -1.93 16.52 16.72
C GLU A 138 -1.54 16.37 15.26
N LYS A 139 -2.50 15.94 14.43
CA LYS A 139 -2.27 15.68 13.00
C LYS A 139 -1.74 16.91 12.25
N LYS A 140 -2.31 18.09 12.49
CA LYS A 140 -1.97 19.33 11.78
C LYS A 140 -0.55 19.81 12.07
N LYS A 141 -0.16 19.75 13.34
CA LYS A 141 1.14 20.24 13.81
C LYS A 141 2.28 19.28 13.47
N HIS A 142 2.04 17.97 13.53
CA HIS A 142 3.11 16.98 13.43
C HIS A 142 3.03 16.05 12.20
N LEU A 143 1.92 15.34 12.03
CA LEU A 143 1.81 14.27 11.03
C LEU A 143 1.77 14.82 9.60
N ILE A 144 1.02 15.89 9.36
CA ILE A 144 0.89 16.50 8.03
C ILE A 144 2.24 17.07 7.53
N PRO A 145 3.02 17.82 8.33
CA PRO A 145 4.37 18.23 7.94
C PRO A 145 5.31 17.06 7.64
N PHE A 146 5.29 16.02 8.47
CA PHE A 146 6.08 14.80 8.23
C PHE A 146 5.69 14.13 6.91
N ASP A 147 4.39 13.93 6.64
CA ASP A 147 3.87 13.33 5.41
C ASP A 147 4.25 14.15 4.17
N LYS A 148 4.22 15.49 4.26
CA LYS A 148 4.66 16.38 3.16
C LYS A 148 6.15 16.16 2.84
N LYS A 149 7.00 16.09 3.87
CA LYS A 149 8.44 15.86 3.73
C LYS A 149 8.74 14.47 3.19
N LEU A 150 8.13 13.43 3.77
CA LEU A 150 8.27 12.04 3.32
C LEU A 150 7.86 11.90 1.85
N LYS A 151 6.71 12.45 1.46
CA LYS A 151 6.25 12.44 0.08
C LYS A 151 7.24 13.11 -0.87
N LYS A 152 7.77 14.27 -0.50
CA LYS A 152 8.78 14.99 -1.32
C LYS A 152 10.01 14.11 -1.55
N PHE A 153 10.55 13.52 -0.49
CA PHE A 153 11.72 12.65 -0.58
C PHE A 153 11.42 11.36 -1.37
N ALA A 154 10.31 10.69 -1.09
CA ALA A 154 9.92 9.48 -1.79
C ALA A 154 9.74 9.69 -3.30
N LYS A 155 9.11 10.80 -3.71
CA LYS A 155 9.04 11.18 -5.13
C LYS A 155 10.41 11.40 -5.75
N SER A 156 11.34 12.04 -5.02
CA SER A 156 12.72 12.21 -5.50
C SER A 156 13.45 10.87 -5.69
N TRP A 157 13.25 9.92 -4.76
CA TRP A 157 13.85 8.58 -4.87
C TRP A 157 13.39 7.87 -6.13
N MET A 158 12.11 8.00 -6.49
CA MET A 158 11.50 7.46 -7.73
C MET A 158 11.81 8.28 -8.99
N SER A 159 12.63 9.33 -8.89
CA SER A 159 12.89 10.28 -9.99
C SER A 159 11.62 10.94 -10.55
N LEU A 160 10.61 11.17 -9.71
CA LEU A 160 9.33 11.74 -10.10
C LEU A 160 9.28 13.26 -9.96
N PRO A 161 8.71 13.98 -10.93
CA PRO A 161 8.54 15.42 -10.86
C PRO A 161 7.35 15.82 -9.96
N SER A 162 7.22 17.11 -9.62
CA SER A 162 6.23 17.61 -8.66
C SER A 162 4.78 17.32 -9.05
N GLN A 163 4.47 17.34 -10.35
CA GLN A 163 3.16 17.04 -10.93
C GLN A 163 2.79 15.55 -10.98
N ALA A 164 3.73 14.64 -10.70
CA ALA A 164 3.43 13.21 -10.67
C ALA A 164 2.43 12.87 -9.55
N SER A 165 1.57 11.90 -9.80
CA SER A 165 0.56 11.39 -8.89
C SER A 165 1.22 10.92 -7.58
N PRO A 166 0.79 11.43 -6.42
CA PRO A 166 1.36 11.04 -5.14
C PRO A 166 0.98 9.62 -4.72
N GLU A 167 -0.11 9.06 -5.24
CA GLU A 167 -0.66 7.75 -4.87
C GLU A 167 0.36 6.63 -5.08
N VAL A 168 1.20 6.73 -6.11
CA VAL A 168 2.26 5.74 -6.40
C VAL A 168 3.24 5.56 -5.24
N VAL A 169 3.44 6.59 -4.42
CA VAL A 169 4.32 6.52 -3.25
C VAL A 169 3.73 5.57 -2.19
N TYR A 170 2.40 5.52 -2.11
CA TYR A 170 1.66 4.81 -1.07
C TYR A 170 1.13 3.45 -1.51
N LEU A 171 1.18 3.13 -2.81
CA LEU A 171 0.88 1.79 -3.32
C LEU A 171 1.93 0.78 -2.85
N PRO A 172 1.55 -0.46 -2.52
CA PRO A 172 2.51 -1.50 -2.16
C PRO A 172 3.38 -1.91 -3.35
N HIS A 173 4.52 -2.54 -3.07
CA HIS A 173 5.48 -2.96 -4.11
C HIS A 173 4.82 -3.84 -5.19
N ASN A 174 3.95 -4.78 -4.82
CA ASN A 174 3.26 -5.66 -5.77
C ASN A 174 2.26 -4.92 -6.68
N MET A 175 1.84 -3.70 -6.32
CA MET A 175 0.95 -2.84 -7.11
C MET A 175 1.68 -1.69 -7.82
N GLY A 176 3.02 -1.64 -7.74
CA GLY A 176 3.82 -0.66 -8.47
C GLY A 176 4.27 0.57 -7.69
N GLY A 177 4.13 0.58 -6.36
CA GLY A 177 4.58 1.70 -5.50
C GLY A 177 5.68 1.36 -4.50
N LEU A 178 5.95 2.27 -3.56
CA LEU A 178 7.00 2.12 -2.51
C LEU A 178 6.50 1.52 -1.18
N GLY A 179 5.20 1.28 -1.06
CA GLY A 179 4.57 0.71 0.14
C GLY A 179 4.58 1.61 1.37
N LEU A 180 4.73 2.92 1.19
CA LEU A 180 4.65 3.87 2.30
C LEU A 180 3.19 4.10 2.73
N ILE A 181 2.96 4.51 3.96
CA ILE A 181 1.65 4.95 4.43
C ILE A 181 1.73 6.36 5.01
N GLN A 182 0.72 7.19 4.73
CA GLN A 182 0.61 8.51 5.33
C GLN A 182 0.39 8.36 6.83
N THR A 183 1.21 9.02 7.65
CA THR A 183 1.12 8.96 9.10
C THR A 183 -0.22 9.49 9.62
N LYS A 184 -0.83 10.48 8.94
CA LYS A 184 -2.19 10.96 9.27
C LYS A 184 -3.25 9.85 9.14
N THR A 185 -3.15 9.02 8.10
CA THR A 185 -4.09 7.92 7.81
C THR A 185 -3.77 6.73 8.69
N LEU A 186 -2.48 6.46 8.91
CA LEU A 186 -2.03 5.45 9.87
C LEU A 186 -2.57 5.76 11.27
N ALA A 187 -2.66 7.03 11.68
CA ALA A 187 -3.25 7.42 12.95
C ALA A 187 -4.71 6.96 13.07
N ASP A 188 -5.53 7.21 12.05
CA ASP A 188 -6.93 6.78 12.03
C ASP A 188 -7.04 5.25 12.01
N VAL A 189 -6.21 4.57 11.21
CA VAL A 189 -6.14 3.10 11.18
C VAL A 189 -5.81 2.54 12.57
N MET A 190 -4.83 3.12 13.27
CA MET A 190 -4.43 2.68 14.62
C MET A 190 -5.54 2.89 15.65
N GLN A 191 -6.35 3.95 15.53
CA GLN A 191 -7.52 4.15 16.40
C GLN A 191 -8.57 3.05 16.24
N LEU A 192 -8.86 2.64 15.00
CA LEU A 192 -9.79 1.54 14.73
C LEU A 192 -9.22 0.18 15.19
N VAL A 193 -7.92 -0.06 14.94
CA VAL A 193 -7.23 -1.28 15.41
C VAL A 193 -7.31 -1.39 16.94
N HIS A 194 -7.04 -0.29 17.64
CA HIS A 194 -7.13 -0.26 19.09
C HIS A 194 -8.54 -0.56 19.60
N ALA A 195 -9.56 0.05 18.98
CA ALA A 195 -10.96 -0.17 19.32
C ALA A 195 -11.35 -1.65 19.20
N VAL A 196 -11.03 -2.29 18.07
CA VAL A 196 -11.30 -3.72 17.85
C VAL A 196 -10.57 -4.59 18.89
N GLN A 197 -9.31 -4.28 19.19
CA GLN A 197 -8.54 -5.04 20.19
C GLN A 197 -9.12 -4.94 21.60
N LEU A 198 -9.66 -3.78 21.99
CA LEU A 198 -10.31 -3.62 23.29
C LEU A 198 -11.67 -4.33 23.33
N LEU A 199 -12.46 -4.23 22.26
CA LEU A 199 -13.77 -4.89 22.17
C LEU A 199 -13.65 -6.42 22.17
N GLU A 200 -12.59 -6.97 21.58
CA GLU A 200 -12.30 -8.42 21.58
C GLU A 200 -11.34 -8.88 22.69
N SER A 201 -11.07 -8.01 23.66
CA SER A 201 -10.33 -8.40 24.86
C SER A 201 -11.20 -9.34 25.72
N THR A 202 -10.62 -10.42 26.22
CA THR A 202 -11.30 -11.34 27.14
C THR A 202 -11.68 -10.66 28.44
N ASP A 203 -10.79 -9.80 28.94
CA ASP A 203 -10.90 -9.24 30.29
C ASP A 203 -11.60 -7.88 30.25
N LEU A 204 -11.28 -7.06 29.23
CA LEU A 204 -11.80 -5.70 29.12
C LEU A 204 -12.97 -5.56 28.14
N GLY A 205 -13.28 -6.58 27.34
CA GLY A 205 -14.29 -6.51 26.27
C GLY A 205 -15.68 -6.08 26.76
N PRO A 206 -16.26 -6.76 27.77
CA PRO A 206 -17.58 -6.40 28.31
C PRO A 206 -17.62 -4.97 28.87
N MET A 207 -16.60 -4.57 29.65
CA MET A 207 -16.50 -3.21 30.19
C MET A 207 -16.35 -2.17 29.09
N THR A 208 -15.53 -2.45 28.07
CA THR A 208 -15.30 -1.59 26.91
C THR A 208 -16.58 -1.37 26.11
N ALA A 209 -17.34 -2.44 25.86
CA ALA A 209 -18.63 -2.37 25.18
C ALA A 209 -19.66 -1.55 25.97
N GLN A 210 -19.67 -1.69 27.30
CA GLN A 210 -20.54 -0.88 28.15
C GLN A 210 -20.14 0.60 28.14
N LEU A 211 -18.85 0.92 28.19
CA LEU A 211 -18.35 2.30 28.07
C LEU A 211 -18.73 2.94 26.73
N LEU A 212 -18.72 2.16 25.64
CA LEU A 212 -19.22 2.62 24.34
C LEU A 212 -20.71 2.96 24.42
N ARG A 213 -21.55 2.06 24.96
CA ARG A 213 -22.98 2.33 25.15
C ARG A 213 -23.22 3.57 26.01
N THR A 214 -22.46 3.76 27.09
CA THR A 214 -22.53 4.97 27.92
C THR A 214 -22.16 6.23 27.14
N ALA A 215 -21.15 6.18 26.27
CA ALA A 215 -20.77 7.32 25.43
C ALA A 215 -21.91 7.68 24.45
N VAL A 216 -22.55 6.70 23.85
CA VAL A 216 -23.72 6.90 22.96
C VAL A 216 -24.92 7.43 23.75
N GLN A 217 -25.23 6.83 24.90
CA GLN A 217 -26.30 7.28 25.79
C GLN A 217 -26.14 8.74 26.21
N LYS A 218 -24.92 9.17 26.55
CA LYS A 218 -24.63 10.56 26.90
C LYS A 218 -24.88 11.52 25.74
N LYS A 219 -24.68 11.04 24.49
CA LYS A 219 -24.92 11.80 23.27
C LYS A 219 -26.41 11.92 22.95
N ILE A 220 -27.17 10.83 23.01
CA ILE A 220 -28.59 10.80 22.63
C ILE A 220 -29.57 11.03 23.80
N LYS A 221 -29.06 11.14 25.03
CA LYS A 221 -29.82 11.34 26.29
C LYS A 221 -30.84 10.25 26.65
N ARG A 222 -30.75 9.07 26.02
CA ARG A 222 -31.55 7.87 26.33
C ARG A 222 -30.75 6.60 26.09
N ALA A 223 -31.29 5.46 26.52
CA ALA A 223 -30.67 4.16 26.23
C ALA A 223 -30.56 3.94 24.70
N PRO A 224 -29.36 3.62 24.19
CA PRO A 224 -29.15 3.39 22.77
C PRO A 224 -29.56 1.98 22.36
N THR A 225 -30.10 1.85 21.15
CA THR A 225 -30.26 0.54 20.49
C THR A 225 -28.92 0.05 19.95
N ASP A 226 -28.81 -1.25 19.69
CA ASP A 226 -27.61 -1.86 19.11
C ASP A 226 -27.24 -1.28 17.73
N SER A 227 -28.24 -0.92 16.92
CA SER A 227 -28.02 -0.23 15.65
C SER A 227 -27.48 1.19 15.84
N GLU A 228 -27.98 1.91 16.85
CA GLU A 228 -27.52 3.28 17.15
C GLU A 228 -26.07 3.31 17.65
N VAL A 229 -25.62 2.25 18.35
CA VAL A 229 -24.21 2.11 18.72
C VAL A 229 -23.31 2.02 17.49
N ALA A 230 -23.70 1.24 16.50
CA ALA A 230 -22.96 1.14 15.23
C ALA A 230 -23.03 2.47 14.45
N ASP A 231 -24.20 3.09 14.36
CA ASP A 231 -24.41 4.36 13.64
C ASP A 231 -23.60 5.51 14.25
N TYR A 232 -23.46 5.55 15.59
CA TYR A 232 -22.57 6.48 16.27
C TYR A 232 -21.14 6.35 15.75
N LEU A 233 -20.57 5.14 15.73
CA LEU A 233 -19.20 4.88 15.27
C LEU A 233 -19.03 5.15 13.77
N ASN A 234 -20.08 4.93 12.96
CA ASN A 234 -20.12 5.26 11.53
C ASN A 234 -20.24 6.77 11.26
N GLN A 235 -20.31 7.62 12.29
CA GLN A 235 -20.44 9.06 12.16
C GLN A 235 -21.66 9.47 11.31
N LYS A 236 -22.78 8.77 11.50
CA LYS A 236 -24.10 9.21 11.03
C LYS A 236 -24.53 10.50 11.74
N LEU A 237 -25.36 11.26 11.06
CA LEU A 237 -25.84 12.60 11.48
C LEU A 237 -27.36 12.72 11.40
N ASP A 238 -28.06 11.65 11.01
CA ASP A 238 -29.51 11.56 10.84
C ASP A 238 -30.17 10.88 12.05
N GLY A 239 -31.51 11.03 12.17
CA GLY A 239 -32.33 10.41 13.20
C GLY A 239 -31.88 10.76 14.62
N ALA A 240 -31.49 9.75 15.41
CA ALA A 240 -31.10 9.91 16.81
C ALA A 240 -29.88 10.84 17.05
N PHE A 241 -29.16 11.22 15.98
CA PHE A 241 -27.97 12.08 16.04
C PHE A 241 -28.18 13.47 15.41
N GLU A 242 -29.40 13.84 15.02
CA GLU A 242 -29.72 15.16 14.44
C GLU A 242 -29.47 16.31 15.43
N THR A 243 -29.77 16.10 16.71
CA THR A 243 -29.57 17.12 17.74
C THR A 243 -28.10 17.15 18.20
N TYR A 244 -27.44 18.30 17.98
CA TYR A 244 -26.02 18.45 18.29
C TYR A 244 -25.79 18.72 19.79
N TYR A 245 -25.63 17.67 20.58
CA TYR A 245 -25.07 17.78 21.93
C TYR A 245 -23.53 17.77 21.89
N ALA A 246 -22.86 18.62 22.66
CA ALA A 246 -21.39 18.61 22.77
C ALA A 246 -20.89 17.21 23.18
N ASP A 247 -19.92 16.66 22.45
CA ASP A 247 -19.34 15.35 22.75
C ASP A 247 -18.31 15.48 23.87
N THR A 248 -18.40 14.64 24.91
CA THR A 248 -17.32 14.52 25.89
C THR A 248 -16.15 13.82 25.21
N ARG A 249 -14.99 14.49 25.11
CA ARG A 249 -13.79 13.90 24.52
C ARG A 249 -13.43 12.60 25.23
N ASN A 250 -13.47 11.50 24.49
CA ASN A 250 -13.12 10.17 24.97
C ASN A 250 -12.58 9.31 23.81
N MET A 251 -12.16 8.07 24.10
CA MET A 251 -11.67 7.16 23.07
C MET A 251 -12.68 6.93 21.92
N TRP A 252 -13.97 6.73 22.22
CA TRP A 252 -14.99 6.47 21.21
C TRP A 252 -15.27 7.67 20.30
N THR A 253 -15.18 8.89 20.82
CA THR A 253 -15.22 10.10 19.96
C THR A 253 -14.05 10.12 18.97
N ARG A 254 -12.86 9.68 19.38
CA ARG A 254 -11.69 9.56 18.46
C ARG A 254 -11.91 8.48 17.41
N VAL A 255 -12.44 7.32 17.80
CA VAL A 255 -12.78 6.23 16.87
C VAL A 255 -13.83 6.68 15.86
N ARG A 256 -14.90 7.35 16.31
CA ARG A 256 -15.94 7.92 15.43
C ARG A 256 -15.36 8.91 14.43
N GLN A 257 -14.51 9.83 14.87
CA GLN A 257 -13.84 10.79 13.98
C GLN A 257 -12.90 10.09 13.00
N ALA A 258 -12.14 9.08 13.45
CA ALA A 258 -11.25 8.29 12.62
C ALA A 258 -12.01 7.51 11.54
N THR A 259 -13.09 6.82 11.90
CA THR A 259 -14.00 6.15 10.95
C THR A 259 -14.51 7.15 9.92
N GLY A 260 -14.99 8.31 10.39
CA GLY A 260 -15.45 9.40 9.54
C GLY A 260 -14.42 9.85 8.50
N HIS A 261 -13.17 10.09 8.92
CA HIS A 261 -12.09 10.46 8.02
C HIS A 261 -11.77 9.35 7.00
N LEU A 262 -11.65 8.10 7.46
CA LEU A 262 -11.32 6.98 6.58
C LEU A 262 -12.39 6.77 5.49
N VAL A 263 -13.67 6.84 5.86
CA VAL A 263 -14.79 6.66 4.93
C VAL A 263 -15.01 7.89 4.04
N LYS A 264 -15.11 9.09 4.63
CA LYS A 264 -15.53 10.30 3.89
C LYS A 264 -14.37 10.94 3.14
N THR A 265 -13.19 11.02 3.75
CA THR A 265 -12.01 11.69 3.19
C THR A 265 -11.14 10.73 2.38
N ASP A 266 -10.78 9.59 2.96
CA ASP A 266 -9.87 8.64 2.31
C ASP A 266 -10.61 7.61 1.42
N LYS A 267 -11.96 7.62 1.43
CA LYS A 267 -12.85 6.79 0.59
C LYS A 267 -12.65 5.27 0.78
N LEU A 268 -12.37 4.85 2.02
CA LEU A 268 -12.29 3.43 2.35
C LEU A 268 -13.67 2.80 2.55
N ASP A 269 -13.79 1.54 2.13
CA ASP A 269 -14.92 0.67 2.49
C ASP A 269 -14.69 0.09 3.90
N VAL A 270 -15.16 0.83 4.90
CA VAL A 270 -15.08 0.51 6.32
C VAL A 270 -16.43 0.84 6.96
N LYS A 271 -16.99 -0.11 7.73
CA LYS A 271 -18.29 0.07 8.38
C LYS A 271 -18.37 -0.69 9.69
N TRP A 272 -18.89 -0.05 10.73
CA TRP A 272 -19.27 -0.72 11.97
C TRP A 272 -20.69 -1.29 11.85
N THR A 273 -20.89 -2.52 12.30
CA THR A 273 -22.19 -3.21 12.26
C THR A 273 -22.41 -3.99 13.54
N TRP A 274 -23.66 -4.14 13.94
CA TRP A 274 -24.03 -5.08 15.00
C TRP A 274 -24.31 -6.45 14.40
N ALA A 275 -23.62 -7.49 14.85
CA ALA A 275 -23.82 -8.86 14.40
C ALA A 275 -23.36 -9.86 15.48
N ASN A 276 -24.15 -10.93 15.68
CA ASN A 276 -23.92 -11.95 16.71
C ASN A 276 -23.78 -11.35 18.12
N ASP A 277 -24.73 -10.49 18.49
CA ASP A 277 -24.81 -9.80 19.80
C ASP A 277 -23.56 -8.98 20.18
N LYS A 278 -22.76 -8.59 19.19
CA LYS A 278 -21.59 -7.74 19.37
C LYS A 278 -21.42 -6.75 18.25
N ILE A 279 -20.75 -5.65 18.57
CA ILE A 279 -20.26 -4.68 17.59
C ILE A 279 -19.07 -5.28 16.81
N GLN A 280 -19.10 -5.17 15.49
CA GLN A 280 -18.07 -5.66 14.59
C GLN A 280 -17.65 -4.58 13.59
N LEU A 281 -16.39 -4.62 13.17
CA LEU A 281 -15.87 -3.79 12.10
C LEU A 281 -15.80 -4.61 10.81
N LEU A 282 -16.44 -4.12 9.75
CA LEU A 282 -16.31 -4.62 8.39
C LEU A 282 -15.30 -3.78 7.64
N VAL A 283 -14.37 -4.43 6.93
CA VAL A 283 -13.39 -3.79 6.05
C VAL A 283 -13.40 -4.54 4.72
N LEU A 284 -13.67 -3.84 3.62
CA LEU A 284 -13.87 -4.45 2.30
C LEU A 284 -14.97 -5.54 2.34
N GLY A 285 -16.08 -5.26 3.03
CA GLY A 285 -17.18 -6.20 3.25
C GLY A 285 -16.90 -7.40 4.18
N CYS A 286 -15.68 -7.56 4.71
CA CYS A 286 -15.31 -8.68 5.58
C CYS A 286 -15.21 -8.27 7.04
N ALA A 287 -15.79 -9.06 7.95
CA ALA A 287 -15.60 -8.88 9.39
C ALA A 287 -14.14 -9.11 9.78
N VAL A 288 -13.56 -8.17 10.52
CA VAL A 288 -12.18 -8.26 10.99
C VAL A 288 -12.11 -8.67 12.47
N THR A 289 -10.98 -9.27 12.85
CA THR A 289 -10.66 -9.64 14.22
C THR A 289 -9.45 -8.87 14.72
N LYS A 290 -9.12 -8.96 16.01
CA LYS A 290 -7.93 -8.36 16.63
C LYS A 290 -6.62 -8.74 15.94
N LYS A 291 -6.58 -9.91 15.26
CA LYS A 291 -5.41 -10.39 14.51
C LYS A 291 -5.38 -9.88 13.06
N THR A 292 -6.54 -9.68 12.42
CA THR A 292 -6.62 -9.35 10.99
C THR A 292 -6.88 -7.87 10.70
N CYS A 293 -7.39 -7.11 11.68
CA CYS A 293 -7.85 -5.74 11.54
C CYS A 293 -6.81 -4.81 10.92
N GLU A 294 -5.59 -4.77 11.44
CA GLU A 294 -4.54 -3.88 10.93
C GLU A 294 -4.19 -4.18 9.47
N LYS A 295 -4.00 -5.46 9.14
CA LYS A 295 -3.68 -5.90 7.77
C LYS A 295 -4.80 -5.54 6.80
N MET A 296 -6.06 -5.75 7.19
CA MET A 296 -7.22 -5.46 6.35
C MET A 296 -7.42 -3.97 6.14
N LEU A 297 -7.26 -3.14 7.19
CA LEU A 297 -7.33 -1.69 7.06
C LEU A 297 -6.22 -1.14 6.17
N LYS A 298 -4.96 -1.60 6.35
CA LYS A 298 -3.85 -1.23 5.45
C LYS A 298 -4.13 -1.65 4.01
N ARG A 299 -4.69 -2.84 3.79
CA ARG A 299 -5.13 -3.30 2.46
C ARG A 299 -6.19 -2.37 1.86
N ALA A 300 -7.19 -1.96 2.63
CA ALA A 300 -8.22 -1.02 2.19
C ALA A 300 -7.63 0.34 1.82
N VAL A 301 -6.68 0.87 2.60
CA VAL A 301 -5.94 2.10 2.26
C VAL A 301 -5.26 1.94 0.90
N HIS A 302 -4.50 0.86 0.70
CA HIS A 302 -3.79 0.63 -0.56
C HIS A 302 -4.75 0.48 -1.76
N GLN A 303 -5.88 -0.19 -1.58
CA GLN A 303 -6.90 -0.33 -2.63
C GLN A 303 -7.53 1.02 -2.98
N ALA A 304 -7.85 1.87 -2.00
CA ALA A 304 -8.36 3.21 -2.25
C ALA A 304 -7.35 4.08 -3.03
N GLN A 305 -6.05 3.99 -2.69
CA GLN A 305 -5.00 4.67 -3.45
C GLN A 305 -4.91 4.17 -4.90
N LEU A 306 -5.10 2.87 -5.13
CA LEU A 306 -5.08 2.31 -6.48
C LEU A 306 -6.26 2.83 -7.29
N VAL A 307 -7.47 2.81 -6.74
CA VAL A 307 -8.68 3.35 -7.37
C VAL A 307 -8.50 4.84 -7.71
N HIS A 308 -7.95 5.63 -6.79
CA HIS A 308 -7.67 7.04 -7.05
C HIS A 308 -6.62 7.26 -8.15
N LEU A 309 -5.60 6.40 -8.23
CA LEU A 309 -4.59 6.48 -9.29
C LEU A 309 -5.18 6.10 -10.64
N THR A 310 -5.88 4.98 -10.73
CA THR A 310 -6.40 4.45 -12.00
C THR A 310 -7.53 5.30 -12.57
N ALA A 311 -8.29 6.00 -11.74
CA ALA A 311 -9.27 6.99 -12.19
C ALA A 311 -8.65 8.17 -12.96
N LYS A 312 -7.34 8.40 -12.86
CA LYS A 312 -6.65 9.49 -13.58
C LYS A 312 -6.41 9.10 -15.03
N LYS A 313 -7.13 9.78 -15.94
CA LYS A 313 -7.08 9.54 -17.40
C LYS A 313 -5.69 9.36 -18.01
N SER A 314 -4.66 10.07 -17.55
CA SER A 314 -3.29 9.96 -18.09
C SER A 314 -2.32 9.19 -17.18
N GLN A 315 -2.19 9.55 -15.89
CA GLN A 315 -1.19 8.91 -15.02
C GLN A 315 -1.62 7.53 -14.49
N GLY A 316 -2.90 7.17 -14.60
CA GLY A 316 -3.44 5.88 -14.14
C GLY A 316 -3.41 4.76 -15.18
N LYS A 317 -3.20 5.08 -16.46
CA LYS A 317 -3.41 4.18 -17.61
C LYS A 317 -2.70 2.84 -17.44
N VAL A 318 -1.40 2.88 -17.19
CA VAL A 318 -0.54 1.69 -17.12
C VAL A 318 -0.81 0.86 -15.86
N TYR A 319 -1.21 1.51 -14.76
CA TYR A 319 -1.46 0.84 -13.49
C TYR A 319 -2.70 -0.06 -13.50
N ASN A 320 -3.63 0.13 -14.44
CA ASN A 320 -4.73 -0.81 -14.64
C ASN A 320 -4.23 -2.22 -14.99
N ILE A 321 -3.10 -2.35 -15.67
CA ILE A 321 -2.52 -3.66 -16.00
C ILE A 321 -1.45 -4.01 -14.97
N THR A 322 -0.47 -3.13 -14.75
CA THR A 322 0.71 -3.50 -13.96
C THR A 322 0.40 -3.72 -12.48
N ALA A 323 -0.62 -3.07 -11.91
CA ALA A 323 -0.92 -3.21 -10.48
C ALA A 323 -1.57 -4.57 -10.13
N HIS A 324 -2.21 -5.23 -11.10
CA HIS A 324 -2.88 -6.52 -10.90
C HIS A 324 -1.95 -7.72 -11.09
N GLN A 325 -0.73 -7.49 -11.59
CA GLN A 325 0.22 -8.55 -11.91
C GLN A 325 1.53 -8.33 -11.13
N PRO A 326 1.77 -9.04 -10.02
CA PRO A 326 2.94 -8.82 -9.15
C PRO A 326 4.29 -8.91 -9.88
N VAL A 327 4.36 -9.72 -10.93
CA VAL A 327 5.58 -9.86 -11.75
C VAL A 327 5.92 -8.60 -12.52
N SER A 328 4.96 -7.71 -12.77
CA SER A 328 5.22 -6.40 -13.39
C SER A 328 6.02 -5.46 -12.48
N ASN A 329 6.07 -5.75 -11.18
CA ASN A 329 6.59 -4.84 -10.15
C ASN A 329 7.66 -5.47 -9.24
N TYR A 330 8.15 -6.67 -9.58
CA TYR A 330 9.02 -7.46 -8.69
C TYR A 330 10.27 -6.70 -8.22
N PHE A 331 10.83 -5.86 -9.09
CA PHE A 331 12.07 -5.11 -8.87
C PHE A 331 11.91 -3.96 -7.85
N LEU A 332 10.68 -3.59 -7.47
CA LEU A 332 10.47 -2.48 -6.53
C LEU A 332 10.91 -2.81 -5.11
N ARG A 333 10.94 -4.08 -4.74
CA ARG A 333 11.33 -4.52 -3.40
C ARG A 333 12.85 -4.56 -3.23
N ASP A 334 13.57 -5.08 -4.21
CA ASP A 334 14.98 -5.44 -4.06
C ASP A 334 15.88 -5.01 -5.23
N GLY A 335 15.32 -4.43 -6.29
CA GLY A 335 16.06 -4.00 -7.48
C GLY A 335 16.68 -5.15 -8.27
N ARG A 336 16.27 -6.41 -8.06
CA ARG A 336 16.85 -7.55 -8.79
C ARG A 336 16.57 -7.43 -10.28
N TYR A 337 17.53 -7.89 -11.09
CA TYR A 337 17.45 -8.03 -12.54
C TYR A 337 17.09 -6.76 -13.34
N ILE A 338 17.17 -5.57 -12.73
CA ILE A 338 16.88 -4.30 -13.42
C ILE A 338 18.09 -3.36 -13.32
N ARG A 339 18.36 -2.56 -14.36
CA ARG A 339 19.37 -1.50 -14.29
C ARG A 339 18.84 -0.32 -13.48
N PHE A 340 19.70 0.39 -12.76
CA PHE A 340 19.32 1.63 -12.07
C PHE A 340 18.68 2.67 -13.02
N ALA A 341 19.15 2.74 -14.27
CA ALA A 341 18.58 3.64 -15.26
C ALA A 341 17.13 3.27 -15.62
N ASP A 342 16.82 1.98 -15.75
CA ASP A 342 15.47 1.49 -16.08
C ASP A 342 14.52 1.70 -14.89
N TRP A 343 15.00 1.46 -13.67
CA TRP A 343 14.26 1.73 -12.44
C TRP A 343 13.88 3.22 -12.32
N ARG A 344 14.80 4.15 -12.65
CA ARG A 344 14.52 5.60 -12.66
C ARG A 344 13.62 6.04 -13.82
N PHE A 345 13.54 5.25 -14.88
CA PHE A 345 12.73 5.54 -16.06
C PHE A 345 11.28 5.08 -15.86
N VAL A 346 11.09 3.84 -15.42
CA VAL A 346 9.78 3.16 -15.44
C VAL A 346 8.70 3.93 -14.69
N HIS A 347 9.02 4.53 -13.55
CA HIS A 347 8.04 5.28 -12.76
C HIS A 347 7.49 6.50 -13.49
N ARG A 348 8.36 7.26 -14.17
CA ARG A 348 7.95 8.42 -14.97
C ARG A 348 7.17 8.00 -16.20
N ALA A 349 7.61 6.91 -16.85
CA ALA A 349 6.96 6.40 -18.05
C ALA A 349 5.55 5.88 -17.76
N ARG A 350 5.38 5.08 -16.69
CA ARG A 350 4.07 4.55 -16.27
C ARG A 350 3.07 5.63 -15.87
N LEU A 351 3.56 6.75 -15.32
CA LEU A 351 2.74 7.91 -14.95
C LEU A 351 2.58 8.92 -16.08
N ASP A 352 3.12 8.67 -17.28
CA ASP A 352 3.00 9.59 -18.42
C ASP A 352 3.55 11.01 -18.10
N VAL A 353 4.66 11.07 -17.34
CA VAL A 353 5.34 12.32 -16.91
C VAL A 353 6.78 12.41 -17.41
N VAL A 354 7.11 11.67 -18.46
CA VAL A 354 8.37 11.83 -19.20
C VAL A 354 8.31 13.11 -20.08
N PRO A 355 9.45 13.76 -20.37
CA PRO A 355 9.52 14.97 -21.21
C PRO A 355 9.27 14.69 -22.71
N LEU A 356 8.10 14.16 -23.04
CA LEU A 356 7.57 14.08 -24.41
C LEU A 356 6.58 15.23 -24.65
N ASN A 357 6.45 15.68 -25.90
CA ASN A 357 5.62 16.80 -26.31
C ASN A 357 4.15 16.54 -25.97
N GLY A 358 3.67 15.31 -26.14
CA GLY A 358 2.31 14.90 -25.79
C GLY A 358 2.04 14.79 -24.28
N CYS A 359 3.09 14.67 -23.45
CA CYS A 359 2.99 14.53 -21.99
C CYS A 359 3.10 15.87 -21.25
N ASN A 360 3.43 16.96 -21.95
CA ASN A 360 3.73 18.26 -21.34
C ASN A 360 2.46 19.06 -21.01
N ARG A 361 1.98 18.92 -19.78
CA ARG A 361 0.75 19.58 -19.30
C ARG A 361 0.89 21.07 -18.99
N ALA A 362 2.12 21.58 -18.88
CA ALA A 362 2.36 22.98 -18.56
C ALA A 362 2.36 23.89 -19.80
N ARG A 363 2.17 23.32 -21.00
CA ARG A 363 2.36 24.02 -22.28
C ARG A 363 1.34 23.56 -23.32
N ASP A 364 0.05 23.74 -23.03
CA ASP A 364 -1.02 23.41 -23.97
C ASP A 364 -0.93 24.14 -25.33
N GLN A 365 -0.09 25.18 -25.43
CA GLN A 365 0.17 25.96 -26.64
C GLN A 365 1.41 25.51 -27.46
N LYS A 366 2.08 24.40 -27.12
CA LYS A 366 3.24 23.91 -27.89
C LYS A 366 2.89 22.74 -28.81
N ASP A 367 3.68 22.61 -29.89
CA ASP A 367 3.58 21.51 -30.84
C ASP A 367 3.62 20.15 -30.12
N LYS A 368 2.55 19.37 -30.29
CA LYS A 368 2.39 18.03 -29.70
C LYS A 368 2.93 16.93 -30.63
N ARG A 369 3.36 17.27 -31.84
CA ARG A 369 3.90 16.32 -32.81
C ARG A 369 5.18 15.66 -32.31
N CYS A 370 5.40 14.45 -32.80
CA CYS A 370 6.61 13.68 -32.58
C CYS A 370 7.81 14.40 -33.18
N ARG A 371 8.81 14.68 -32.35
CA ARG A 371 10.05 15.36 -32.73
C ARG A 371 10.93 14.56 -33.70
N ARG A 372 10.62 13.28 -33.90
CA ARG A 372 11.39 12.37 -34.75
C ARG A 372 10.72 12.11 -36.08
N CYS A 373 9.42 11.81 -36.07
CA CYS A 373 8.71 11.36 -37.27
C CYS A 373 7.49 12.22 -37.63
N GLY A 374 7.23 13.33 -36.93
CA GLY A 374 6.14 14.25 -37.25
C GLY A 374 4.72 13.77 -36.92
N TYR A 375 4.55 12.56 -36.37
CA TYR A 375 3.24 12.03 -35.96
C TYR A 375 2.51 12.99 -35.01
N GLN A 376 1.19 13.14 -35.15
CA GLN A 376 0.38 14.18 -34.49
C GLN A 376 0.51 14.28 -32.96
N LEU A 377 0.83 13.17 -32.27
CA LEU A 377 0.95 13.13 -30.82
C LEU A 377 2.16 12.31 -30.34
N GLU A 378 3.16 12.99 -29.80
CA GLU A 378 4.33 12.38 -29.16
C GLU A 378 3.98 11.86 -27.76
N SER A 379 3.24 10.75 -27.71
CA SER A 379 2.91 10.04 -26.48
C SER A 379 3.93 8.93 -26.19
N VAL A 380 3.94 8.45 -24.94
CA VAL A 380 4.74 7.27 -24.57
C VAL A 380 4.37 6.05 -25.44
N ALA A 381 3.07 5.85 -25.69
CA ALA A 381 2.59 4.77 -26.56
C ALA A 381 3.13 4.89 -27.99
N HIS A 382 3.09 6.09 -28.57
CA HIS A 382 3.67 6.33 -29.88
C HIS A 382 5.18 6.04 -29.90
N VAL A 383 5.94 6.64 -28.98
CA VAL A 383 7.40 6.51 -28.95
C VAL A 383 7.84 5.06 -28.74
N LEU A 384 7.16 4.32 -27.87
CA LEU A 384 7.56 2.96 -27.51
C LEU A 384 7.01 1.86 -28.43
N CYS A 385 5.95 2.11 -29.20
CA CYS A 385 5.27 1.05 -29.97
C CYS A 385 5.07 1.37 -31.45
N HIS A 386 5.06 2.64 -31.86
CA HIS A 386 4.61 3.02 -33.20
C HIS A 386 5.53 3.98 -33.95
N CYS A 387 6.53 4.57 -33.29
CA CYS A 387 7.43 5.54 -33.91
C CYS A 387 8.38 4.82 -34.89
N PRO A 388 8.35 5.13 -36.20
CA PRO A 388 9.18 4.45 -37.19
C PRO A 388 10.69 4.63 -36.93
N ALA A 389 11.09 5.76 -36.34
CA ALA A 389 12.47 6.02 -35.94
C ALA A 389 13.02 4.97 -34.96
N HIS A 390 12.14 4.28 -34.23
CA HIS A 390 12.47 3.28 -33.21
C HIS A 390 12.04 1.86 -33.60
N ALA A 391 11.68 1.63 -34.87
CA ALA A 391 11.21 0.32 -35.35
C ALA A 391 12.21 -0.80 -35.01
N HIS A 392 13.51 -0.55 -35.20
CA HIS A 392 14.55 -1.52 -34.87
C HIS A 392 14.62 -1.83 -33.35
N ALA A 393 14.55 -0.81 -32.47
CA ALA A 393 14.48 -1.03 -31.02
C ALA A 393 13.23 -1.81 -30.61
N ILE A 394 12.09 -1.54 -31.26
CA ILE A 394 10.83 -2.24 -31.03
C ILE A 394 10.98 -3.73 -31.40
N THR A 395 11.60 -4.03 -32.55
CA THR A 395 11.92 -5.41 -32.96
C THR A 395 12.88 -6.10 -31.99
N LEU A 396 13.94 -5.41 -31.55
CA LEU A 396 14.89 -5.97 -30.58
C LEU A 396 14.24 -6.26 -29.22
N ARG A 397 13.32 -5.39 -28.77
CA ARG A 397 12.51 -5.63 -27.57
C ARG A 397 11.66 -6.89 -27.70
N HIS A 398 10.96 -7.02 -28.83
CA HIS A 398 10.16 -8.20 -29.15
C HIS A 398 11.01 -9.47 -29.15
N ASN A 399 12.13 -9.45 -29.87
CA ASN A 399 13.03 -10.59 -29.99
C ASN A 399 13.61 -11.01 -28.64
N ALA A 400 13.93 -10.06 -27.74
CA ALA A 400 14.41 -10.40 -26.40
C ALA A 400 13.40 -11.26 -25.60
N VAL A 401 12.09 -11.05 -25.79
CA VAL A 401 11.04 -11.89 -25.17
C VAL A 401 10.95 -13.23 -25.89
N LEU A 402 10.93 -13.23 -27.24
CA LEU A 402 10.88 -14.44 -28.05
C LEU A 402 12.07 -15.37 -27.78
N ASP A 403 13.29 -14.83 -27.76
CA ASP A 403 14.53 -15.58 -27.54
C ASP A 403 14.52 -16.27 -26.18
N ARG A 404 13.95 -15.65 -25.14
CA ARG A 404 13.78 -16.31 -23.84
C ARG A 404 12.84 -17.50 -23.90
N LEU A 405 11.72 -17.40 -24.64
CA LEU A 405 10.83 -18.54 -24.87
C LEU A 405 11.57 -19.65 -25.63
N VAL A 406 12.19 -19.29 -26.76
CA VAL A 406 12.89 -20.23 -27.65
C VAL A 406 13.99 -20.98 -26.90
N ASN A 407 14.78 -20.29 -26.08
CA ASN A 407 15.89 -20.86 -25.32
C ASN A 407 15.44 -21.66 -24.09
N ALA A 408 14.22 -21.43 -23.59
CA ALA A 408 13.67 -22.17 -22.46
C ALA A 408 13.15 -23.56 -22.84
N ILE A 409 12.81 -23.77 -24.11
CA ILE A 409 12.17 -24.98 -24.58
C ILE A 409 13.18 -26.12 -24.69
N LYS A 410 12.91 -27.21 -23.98
CA LYS A 410 13.60 -28.48 -24.16
C LYS A 410 12.80 -29.34 -25.14
N LEU A 411 13.34 -29.53 -26.34
CA LEU A 411 12.65 -30.25 -27.41
C LEU A 411 12.86 -31.76 -27.26
N PRO A 412 11.79 -32.58 -27.32
CA PRO A 412 11.91 -33.99 -27.63
C PRO A 412 12.55 -34.19 -29.01
N ALA A 413 13.22 -35.32 -29.23
CA ALA A 413 13.82 -35.66 -30.52
C ALA A 413 12.80 -35.70 -31.69
N THR A 414 11.51 -35.92 -31.38
CA THR A 414 10.41 -35.99 -32.34
C THR A 414 9.81 -34.63 -32.70
N THR A 415 10.21 -33.55 -32.05
CA THR A 415 9.62 -32.21 -32.23
C THR A 415 10.55 -31.30 -33.02
N THR A 416 10.07 -30.77 -34.14
CA THR A 416 10.76 -29.74 -34.94
C THR A 416 10.33 -28.35 -34.50
N LYS A 417 11.29 -27.43 -34.37
CA LYS A 417 11.08 -26.03 -33.98
C LYS A 417 11.25 -25.10 -35.18
N TYR A 418 10.28 -24.23 -35.39
CA TYR A 418 10.25 -23.17 -36.39
C TYR A 418 10.19 -21.82 -35.66
N VAL A 419 11.08 -20.88 -36.01
CA VAL A 419 11.14 -19.54 -35.42
C VAL A 419 11.19 -18.51 -36.53
N ASN A 420 10.22 -17.58 -36.57
CA ASN A 420 10.11 -16.54 -37.61
C ASN A 420 10.12 -17.06 -39.05
N VAL A 421 9.69 -18.31 -39.27
CA VAL A 421 9.65 -18.96 -40.58
C VAL A 421 8.27 -19.58 -40.83
N LYS A 422 7.95 -19.80 -42.11
CA LYS A 422 6.75 -20.51 -42.51
C LYS A 422 6.83 -21.97 -42.04
N ILE A 423 5.72 -22.52 -41.55
CA ILE A 423 5.64 -23.94 -41.21
C ILE A 423 5.47 -24.75 -42.51
N PRO A 424 6.30 -25.77 -42.79
CA PRO A 424 6.12 -26.64 -43.94
C PRO A 424 4.72 -27.25 -43.99
N GLY A 425 4.14 -27.30 -45.19
CA GLY A 425 2.80 -27.86 -45.39
C GLY A 425 1.65 -26.90 -45.12
N THR A 426 1.87 -25.67 -44.64
CA THR A 426 0.78 -24.68 -44.49
C THR A 426 0.62 -23.81 -45.73
N ASP A 427 -0.61 -23.37 -45.99
CA ASP A 427 -0.90 -22.43 -47.09
C ASP A 427 -0.54 -20.98 -46.67
N GLY A 428 -0.33 -20.10 -47.64
CA GLY A 428 -0.01 -18.68 -47.38
C GLY A 428 1.45 -18.37 -47.03
N GLN A 429 1.70 -17.13 -46.60
CA GLN A 429 3.03 -16.54 -46.32
C GLN A 429 3.24 -16.17 -44.84
N LEU A 430 2.31 -16.58 -43.96
CA LEU A 430 2.38 -16.28 -42.55
C LEU A 430 3.56 -16.98 -41.88
N ARG A 431 4.26 -16.24 -41.03
CA ARG A 431 5.40 -16.70 -40.24
C ARG A 431 5.05 -16.46 -38.77
N PRO A 432 4.68 -17.50 -38.01
CA PRO A 432 4.54 -17.36 -36.56
C PRO A 432 5.91 -17.14 -35.91
N ASP A 433 5.93 -16.44 -34.78
CA ASP A 433 7.19 -16.18 -34.08
C ASP A 433 7.82 -17.47 -33.54
N LEU A 434 6.98 -18.39 -33.04
CA LEU A 434 7.37 -19.72 -32.61
C LEU A 434 6.33 -20.76 -33.03
N ALA A 435 6.76 -21.83 -33.67
CA ALA A 435 5.95 -23.03 -33.87
C ALA A 435 6.74 -24.31 -33.54
N LEU A 436 6.10 -25.22 -32.83
CA LEU A 436 6.61 -26.55 -32.53
C LEU A 436 5.71 -27.59 -33.18
N VAL A 437 6.27 -28.48 -33.99
CA VAL A 437 5.54 -29.53 -34.70
C VAL A 437 6.14 -30.88 -34.36
N ASP A 438 5.32 -31.77 -33.79
CA ASP A 438 5.65 -33.16 -33.53
C ASP A 438 4.73 -34.05 -34.35
N HIS A 439 5.28 -34.62 -35.43
CA HIS A 439 4.53 -35.49 -36.34
C HIS A 439 4.23 -36.87 -35.73
N VAL A 440 5.04 -37.33 -34.77
CA VAL A 440 4.86 -38.65 -34.13
C VAL A 440 3.70 -38.59 -33.14
N LYS A 441 3.69 -37.59 -32.28
CA LYS A 441 2.63 -37.36 -31.29
C LYS A 441 1.43 -36.61 -31.86
N LYS A 442 1.49 -36.25 -33.15
CA LYS A 442 0.54 -35.37 -33.83
C LYS A 442 0.19 -34.14 -32.98
N ARG A 443 1.20 -33.36 -32.59
CA ARG A 443 1.03 -32.18 -31.74
C ARG A 443 1.63 -30.94 -32.38
N VAL A 444 0.87 -29.86 -32.42
CA VAL A 444 1.32 -28.54 -32.90
C VAL A 444 1.12 -27.49 -31.82
N THR A 445 2.11 -26.61 -31.65
CA THR A 445 2.02 -25.45 -30.75
C THR A 445 2.49 -24.23 -31.52
N ILE A 446 1.62 -23.25 -31.72
CA ILE A 446 1.90 -21.98 -32.40
C ILE A 446 1.76 -20.86 -31.36
N VAL A 447 2.82 -20.07 -31.22
CA VAL A 447 2.89 -18.96 -30.26
C VAL A 447 3.40 -17.73 -30.99
N ASP A 448 2.66 -16.63 -30.85
CA ASP A 448 3.03 -15.34 -31.42
C ASP A 448 3.23 -14.31 -30.30
N VAL A 449 4.41 -13.71 -30.23
CA VAL A 449 4.75 -12.71 -29.23
C VAL A 449 4.18 -11.37 -29.67
N THR A 450 3.53 -10.67 -28.74
CA THR A 450 3.01 -9.33 -29.03
C THR A 450 3.22 -8.41 -27.84
N MET A 451 3.53 -7.15 -28.13
CA MET A 451 3.86 -6.14 -27.12
C MET A 451 2.99 -4.89 -27.23
N PRO A 452 1.66 -5.02 -27.03
CA PRO A 452 0.75 -3.88 -27.02
C PRO A 452 1.07 -2.94 -25.86
N PHE A 453 0.86 -1.64 -26.06
CA PHE A 453 1.04 -0.65 -24.99
C PHE A 453 0.00 -0.86 -23.88
N GLU A 454 0.41 -0.73 -22.61
CA GLU A 454 -0.47 -0.86 -21.44
C GLU A 454 -1.40 0.36 -21.30
N ASN A 455 -2.42 0.42 -22.15
CA ASN A 455 -3.40 1.50 -22.13
C ASN A 455 -4.48 1.29 -21.06
N HIS A 456 -5.33 2.29 -20.85
CA HIS A 456 -6.34 2.35 -19.77
C HIS A 456 -7.33 1.16 -19.78
N ASP A 457 -7.60 0.57 -20.94
CA ASP A 457 -8.56 -0.52 -21.10
C ASP A 457 -7.94 -1.87 -20.71
N LEU A 458 -8.51 -2.54 -19.72
CA LEU A 458 -8.13 -3.90 -19.31
C LEU A 458 -8.26 -4.90 -20.48
N GLY A 459 -9.11 -4.61 -21.46
CA GLY A 459 -9.32 -5.41 -22.66
C GLY A 459 -8.20 -5.30 -23.70
N VAL A 460 -7.21 -4.40 -23.56
CA VAL A 460 -6.19 -4.21 -24.62
C VAL A 460 -5.34 -5.46 -24.87
N PHE A 461 -5.01 -6.21 -23.82
CA PHE A 461 -4.28 -7.48 -23.97
C PHE A 461 -5.18 -8.57 -24.56
N ALA A 462 -6.45 -8.64 -24.13
CA ALA A 462 -7.42 -9.58 -24.69
C ALA A 462 -7.68 -9.32 -26.19
N ALA A 463 -7.82 -8.05 -26.59
CA ALA A 463 -7.99 -7.66 -27.98
C ALA A 463 -6.75 -8.00 -28.83
N ALA A 464 -5.54 -7.70 -28.33
CA ALA A 464 -4.30 -8.07 -29.00
C ALA A 464 -4.15 -9.59 -29.15
N ARG A 465 -4.56 -10.37 -28.14
CA ARG A 465 -4.60 -11.84 -28.19
C ARG A 465 -5.56 -12.31 -29.28
N ALA A 466 -6.80 -11.84 -29.26
CA ALA A 466 -7.83 -12.19 -30.23
C ALA A 466 -7.41 -11.87 -31.67
N GLU A 467 -6.73 -10.75 -31.89
CA GLU A 467 -6.17 -10.39 -33.20
C GLU A 467 -5.17 -11.43 -33.71
N LYS A 468 -4.25 -11.90 -32.85
CA LYS A 468 -3.27 -12.93 -33.22
C LYS A 468 -3.91 -14.28 -33.44
N LEU A 469 -4.88 -14.67 -32.61
CA LEU A 469 -5.64 -15.91 -32.81
C LEU A 469 -6.34 -15.90 -34.17
N ARG A 470 -7.00 -14.80 -34.53
CA ARG A 470 -7.64 -14.63 -35.85
C ARG A 470 -6.63 -14.66 -37.00
N LYS A 471 -5.46 -14.02 -36.84
CA LYS A 471 -4.40 -13.98 -37.87
C LYS A 471 -3.90 -15.38 -38.23
N TYR A 472 -3.78 -16.28 -37.27
CA TYR A 472 -3.24 -17.64 -37.47
C TYR A 472 -4.32 -18.74 -37.47
N ALA A 473 -5.61 -18.35 -37.53
CA ALA A 473 -6.73 -19.29 -37.48
C ALA A 473 -6.69 -20.33 -38.60
N ASP A 474 -6.31 -19.93 -39.82
CA ASP A 474 -6.23 -20.86 -40.96
C ASP A 474 -5.19 -21.95 -40.75
N ILE A 475 -4.02 -21.59 -40.19
CA ILE A 475 -2.98 -22.57 -39.85
C ILE A 475 -3.48 -23.53 -38.77
N PHE A 476 -4.15 -22.98 -37.75
CA PHE A 476 -4.71 -23.78 -36.66
C PHE A 476 -5.79 -24.76 -37.16
N ASN A 477 -6.72 -24.28 -37.99
CA ASN A 477 -7.79 -25.09 -38.55
C ASN A 477 -7.26 -26.19 -39.46
N LYS A 478 -6.22 -25.90 -40.26
CA LYS A 478 -5.56 -26.90 -41.11
C LYS A 478 -4.96 -28.05 -40.30
N PHE A 479 -4.11 -27.76 -39.31
CA PHE A 479 -3.49 -28.81 -38.51
C PHE A 479 -4.52 -29.62 -37.69
N ASN A 480 -5.58 -28.97 -37.21
CA ASN A 480 -6.68 -29.71 -36.58
C ASN A 480 -7.41 -30.63 -37.56
N ALA A 481 -7.67 -30.18 -38.78
CA ALA A 481 -8.26 -31.03 -39.83
C ALA A 481 -7.35 -32.22 -40.19
N ASP A 482 -6.03 -32.02 -40.16
CA ASP A 482 -5.03 -33.09 -40.37
C ASP A 482 -4.86 -34.03 -39.14
N GLY A 483 -5.66 -33.82 -38.08
CA GLY A 483 -5.73 -34.67 -36.90
C GLY A 483 -4.63 -34.40 -35.86
N TYR A 484 -4.07 -33.20 -35.83
CA TYR A 484 -3.12 -32.78 -34.79
C TYR A 484 -3.83 -32.15 -33.59
N ASP A 485 -3.32 -32.42 -32.38
CA ASP A 485 -3.59 -31.60 -31.20
C ASP A 485 -2.89 -30.25 -31.36
N THR A 486 -3.62 -29.26 -31.89
CA THR A 486 -3.09 -27.93 -32.17
C THR A 486 -3.40 -26.97 -31.05
N PHE A 487 -2.38 -26.26 -30.57
CA PHE A 487 -2.49 -25.15 -29.64
C PHE A 487 -2.06 -23.87 -30.35
N LEU A 488 -2.90 -22.84 -30.33
CA LEU A 488 -2.60 -21.52 -30.87
C LEU A 488 -2.85 -20.49 -29.77
N ASP A 489 -1.84 -19.68 -29.47
CA ASP A 489 -2.02 -18.59 -28.51
C ASP A 489 -1.03 -17.44 -28.71
N ALA A 490 -1.35 -16.27 -28.15
CA ALA A 490 -0.44 -15.14 -28.10
C ALA A 490 0.42 -15.15 -26.82
N PHE A 491 1.59 -14.52 -26.84
CA PHE A 491 2.41 -14.29 -25.66
C PHE A 491 2.61 -12.79 -25.46
N ILE A 492 1.97 -12.23 -24.43
CA ILE A 492 1.77 -10.78 -24.31
C ILE A 492 2.60 -10.19 -23.18
N VAL A 493 3.53 -9.30 -23.53
CA VAL A 493 4.30 -8.51 -22.57
C VAL A 493 4.30 -7.06 -23.02
N GLY A 494 3.82 -6.16 -22.16
CA GLY A 494 3.77 -4.74 -22.48
C GLY A 494 5.14 -4.05 -22.40
N PRO A 495 5.33 -2.94 -23.13
CA PRO A 495 6.60 -2.21 -23.18
C PRO A 495 7.04 -1.62 -21.84
N LEU A 496 6.11 -1.35 -20.91
CA LEU A 496 6.39 -0.84 -19.56
C LEU A 496 6.29 -1.93 -18.49
N GLY A 497 6.43 -3.19 -18.92
CA GLY A 497 6.52 -4.36 -18.05
C GLY A 497 5.16 -4.92 -17.62
N GLY A 498 4.06 -4.57 -18.31
CA GLY A 498 2.78 -5.24 -18.15
C GLY A 498 2.88 -6.72 -18.53
N TRP A 499 2.26 -7.58 -17.75
CA TRP A 499 2.28 -9.03 -17.96
C TRP A 499 0.85 -9.53 -18.16
N ASP A 500 0.62 -10.38 -19.16
CA ASP A 500 -0.68 -11.04 -19.30
C ASP A 500 -0.73 -12.36 -18.54
N GLN A 501 -1.80 -12.60 -17.80
CA GLN A 501 -1.97 -13.81 -16.99
C GLN A 501 -2.09 -15.07 -17.86
N GLU A 502 -2.71 -14.93 -19.03
CA GLU A 502 -2.92 -16.03 -19.97
C GLU A 502 -1.62 -16.57 -20.58
N ASN A 503 -0.50 -15.84 -20.44
CA ASN A 503 0.83 -16.36 -20.80
C ASN A 503 1.17 -17.66 -20.05
N ASP A 504 0.57 -17.90 -18.88
CA ASP A 504 0.82 -19.11 -18.09
C ASP A 504 0.29 -20.38 -18.79
N ASN A 505 -0.68 -20.25 -19.69
CA ASN A 505 -1.14 -21.35 -20.55
C ASN A 505 -0.05 -21.74 -21.54
N VAL A 506 0.56 -20.76 -22.18
CA VAL A 506 1.68 -20.94 -23.11
C VAL A 506 2.86 -21.60 -22.41
N LEU A 507 3.25 -21.08 -21.24
CA LEU A 507 4.38 -21.63 -20.47
C LEU A 507 4.15 -23.11 -20.08
N ARG A 508 2.92 -23.46 -19.70
CA ARG A 508 2.54 -24.85 -19.42
C ARG A 508 2.56 -25.72 -20.67
N ARG A 509 2.02 -25.25 -21.80
CA ARG A 509 2.04 -25.96 -23.08
C ARG A 509 3.46 -26.25 -23.56
N LEU A 510 4.38 -25.31 -23.35
CA LEU A 510 5.80 -25.43 -23.66
C LEU A 510 6.59 -26.29 -22.66
N ALA A 511 5.93 -26.88 -21.65
CA ALA A 511 6.54 -27.70 -20.60
C ALA A 511 7.66 -26.99 -19.83
N ILE A 512 7.55 -25.67 -19.67
CA ILE A 512 8.52 -24.88 -18.91
C ILE A 512 8.23 -25.06 -17.41
N SER A 513 9.24 -25.45 -16.63
CA SER A 513 9.06 -25.71 -15.19
C SER A 513 8.61 -24.45 -14.46
N VAL A 514 7.73 -24.59 -13.46
CA VAL A 514 7.18 -23.46 -12.68
C VAL A 514 8.28 -22.62 -12.04
N LYS A 515 9.35 -23.26 -11.55
CA LYS A 515 10.50 -22.56 -10.95
C LYS A 515 11.25 -21.70 -11.97
N TYR A 516 11.53 -22.26 -13.16
CA TYR A 516 12.22 -21.50 -14.20
C TYR A 516 11.31 -20.42 -14.79
N ALA A 517 10.02 -20.73 -15.01
CA ALA A 517 9.01 -19.77 -15.44
C ALA A 517 9.00 -18.53 -14.54
N ALA A 518 8.96 -18.71 -13.21
CA ALA A 518 8.95 -17.59 -12.26
C ALA A 518 10.17 -16.65 -12.39
N LEU A 519 11.35 -17.18 -12.73
CA LEU A 519 12.54 -16.37 -13.04
C LEU A 519 12.40 -15.72 -14.42
N MET A 520 12.03 -16.50 -15.43
CA MET A 520 11.92 -16.05 -16.82
C MET A 520 10.94 -14.88 -16.97
N LYS A 521 9.77 -14.92 -16.31
CA LYS A 521 8.81 -13.79 -16.34
C LYS A 521 9.45 -12.48 -15.86
N LYS A 522 10.26 -12.52 -14.80
CA LYS A 522 10.97 -11.33 -14.26
C LYS A 522 12.00 -10.80 -15.25
N LEU A 523 12.73 -11.70 -15.91
CA LEU A 523 13.75 -11.33 -16.89
C LEU A 523 13.12 -10.77 -18.18
N MET A 524 11.97 -11.30 -18.63
CA MET A 524 11.21 -10.74 -19.76
C MET A 524 10.70 -9.33 -19.46
N VAL A 525 10.17 -9.10 -18.24
CA VAL A 525 9.77 -7.76 -17.78
C VAL A 525 10.98 -6.82 -17.75
N ALA A 526 12.14 -7.29 -17.28
CA ALA A 526 13.36 -6.49 -17.29
C ALA A 526 13.80 -6.10 -18.71
N ASP A 527 13.80 -7.04 -19.65
CA ASP A 527 14.19 -6.77 -21.04
C ASP A 527 13.23 -5.80 -21.72
N ALA A 528 11.92 -5.97 -21.50
CA ALA A 528 10.92 -5.04 -22.01
C ALA A 528 11.20 -3.61 -21.52
N LEU A 529 11.49 -3.44 -20.23
CA LEU A 529 11.83 -2.14 -19.65
C LEU A 529 13.16 -1.58 -20.16
N LYS A 530 14.19 -2.43 -20.28
CA LYS A 530 15.52 -2.06 -20.80
C LYS A 530 15.41 -1.47 -22.20
N TRP A 531 14.79 -2.20 -23.13
CA TRP A 531 14.67 -1.75 -24.51
C TRP A 531 13.75 -0.53 -24.64
N SER A 532 12.65 -0.48 -23.87
CA SER A 532 11.78 0.70 -23.85
C SER A 532 12.51 1.94 -23.34
N ARG A 533 13.34 1.82 -22.30
CA ARG A 533 14.18 2.92 -21.82
C ARG A 533 15.19 3.34 -22.88
N ASP A 534 15.83 2.39 -23.54
CA ASP A 534 16.88 2.67 -24.53
C ASP A 534 16.30 3.34 -25.79
N ALA A 535 15.15 2.87 -26.30
CA ALA A 535 14.38 3.54 -27.34
C ALA A 535 13.96 4.96 -26.93
N TYR A 536 13.46 5.12 -25.69
CA TYR A 536 13.08 6.43 -25.17
C TYR A 536 14.28 7.38 -25.06
N VAL A 537 15.44 6.94 -24.57
CA VAL A 537 16.61 7.81 -24.42
C VAL A 537 17.18 8.20 -25.78
N GLU A 538 17.24 7.28 -26.74
CA GLU A 538 17.55 7.62 -28.13
C GLU A 538 16.55 8.65 -28.68
N HIS A 539 15.25 8.45 -28.43
CA HIS A 539 14.21 9.38 -28.85
C HIS A 539 14.45 10.80 -28.31
N ILE A 540 14.86 10.95 -27.05
CA ILE A 540 15.13 12.26 -26.45
C ILE A 540 16.46 12.84 -26.96
N THR A 541 17.52 12.03 -27.01
CA THR A 541 18.90 12.52 -27.17
C THR A 541 19.42 12.49 -28.60
N ALA A 542 18.77 11.76 -29.51
CA ALA A 542 19.26 11.40 -30.84
C ALA A 542 20.48 10.45 -30.85
N HIS A 543 20.92 9.99 -29.68
CA HIS A 543 22.09 9.13 -29.55
C HIS A 543 21.66 7.68 -29.39
N ARG A 544 22.07 6.82 -30.33
CA ARG A 544 21.82 5.37 -30.32
C ARG A 544 22.28 4.77 -29.00
N GLN A 545 21.41 4.00 -28.35
CA GLN A 545 21.66 3.43 -27.01
C GLN A 545 22.10 1.96 -27.02
N TYR A 546 22.15 1.33 -28.19
CA TYR A 546 22.43 -0.09 -28.36
C TYR A 546 23.23 -0.33 -29.64
N GLN A 547 24.08 -1.35 -29.64
CA GLN A 547 24.84 -1.76 -30.82
C GLN A 547 23.95 -2.64 -31.71
N ALA A 548 24.09 -2.47 -33.03
CA ALA A 548 23.37 -3.25 -34.03
C ALA A 548 23.88 -4.68 -34.10
#